data_AF-A0A0C3CLU1-F1
#
_entry.id   AF-A0A0C3CLU1-F1
#
_cell.length_a   1.000
_cell.length_b   1.000
_cell.length_c   1.000
_cell.angle_alpha   90.00
_cell.angle_beta   90.00
_cell.angle_gamma   90.00
#
_symmetry.space_group_name_H-M   'P 1'
#
loop_
_entity.id
_entity.type
_entity.pdbx_description
1 polymer ?
#
loop_
_entity_poly.entity_id
_entity_poly.type
_entity_poly.pdbx_seq_one_letter_code
_entity_poly.pdbx_strand_id
1 'polypeptide(L)'
;MSNTLEHYIYGIISLPFSGPLRPKRPSLALVVSPWNVLNERVEIFQIVQNAGPWRDGHVERTYLLGSSTFLCCIPLSPIARDRLDEFRSVLLAEPVEQGDTALTTLHPRWSCEQWCMRSLEQLVRQGQVTDQFSIRHPRWKEVFYMDVMKTANRALTNPREGSYNGQVRVVPLVH
;
A
#
# COMPACT_ATOMS: atom_id res chain seq x y z
N MET A 1 -3.96 26.48 17.03
CA MET A 1 -3.50 25.71 15.85
C MET A 1 -4.53 24.61 15.63
N SER A 2 -5.28 24.68 14.52
CA SER A 2 -6.32 23.69 14.22
C SER A 2 -5.64 22.37 13.88
N ASN A 3 -5.80 21.35 14.73
CA ASN A 3 -5.45 19.96 14.41
C ASN A 3 -6.46 19.48 13.38
N THR A 4 -6.27 19.85 12.11
CA THR A 4 -6.97 19.19 11.02
C THR A 4 -6.51 17.74 11.04
N LEU A 5 -7.39 16.82 11.44
CA LEU A 5 -7.10 15.39 11.48
C LEU A 5 -6.83 14.91 10.05
N GLU A 6 -5.56 14.86 9.67
CA GLU A 6 -5.11 14.32 8.39
C GLU A 6 -5.25 12.79 8.43
N HIS A 7 -5.88 12.24 7.40
CA HIS A 7 -5.79 10.82 7.12
C HIS A 7 -4.51 10.56 6.35
N TYR A 8 -3.99 9.35 6.42
CA TYR A 8 -2.81 8.98 5.68
C TYR A 8 -3.08 7.67 4.96
N ILE A 9 -2.49 7.60 3.78
CA ILE A 9 -2.39 6.35 3.06
C ILE A 9 -1.12 5.69 3.51
N TYR A 10 -1.21 4.41 3.81
CA TYR A 10 -0.05 3.58 4.02
C TYR A 10 0.02 2.47 2.99
N GLY A 11 1.23 2.12 2.56
CA GLY A 11 1.49 0.82 1.98
C GLY A 11 1.68 -0.20 3.11
N ILE A 12 0.84 -1.24 3.21
CA ILE A 12 1.18 -2.39 4.06
C ILE A 12 2.18 -3.24 3.32
N ILE A 13 3.24 -3.62 4.00
CA ILE A 13 4.06 -4.74 3.60
C ILE A 13 3.65 -5.95 4.44
N SER A 14 3.23 -7.02 3.78
CA SER A 14 3.00 -8.33 4.41
C SER A 14 3.93 -9.39 3.83
N LEU A 15 4.42 -10.29 4.67
CA LEU A 15 5.09 -11.51 4.24
C LEU A 15 4.06 -12.48 3.64
N PRO A 16 4.40 -13.25 2.62
CA PRO A 16 3.45 -14.22 2.07
C PRO A 16 3.25 -15.38 3.05
N PHE A 17 2.01 -15.87 3.10
CA PHE A 17 1.62 -17.03 3.89
C PHE A 17 2.42 -18.28 3.46
N SER A 18 2.76 -19.13 4.43
CA SER A 18 3.67 -20.26 4.26
C SER A 18 3.10 -21.37 3.36
N GLY A 19 3.45 -21.34 2.06
CA GLY A 19 3.33 -22.46 1.13
C GLY A 19 4.69 -22.82 0.50
N PRO A 20 4.96 -24.11 0.20
CA PRO A 20 6.32 -24.59 -0.09
C PRO A 20 6.89 -24.29 -1.49
N LEU A 21 6.17 -23.62 -2.41
CA LEU A 21 6.51 -23.71 -3.85
C LEU A 21 6.74 -22.40 -4.63
N ARG A 22 6.82 -21.22 -4.00
CA ARG A 22 7.19 -19.98 -4.72
C ARG A 22 8.07 -19.05 -3.90
N PRO A 23 9.03 -18.33 -4.54
CA PRO A 23 9.81 -17.31 -3.87
C PRO A 23 8.85 -16.27 -3.25
N LYS A 24 8.99 -16.14 -1.93
CA LYS A 24 8.11 -15.38 -1.04
C LYS A 24 8.37 -13.88 -1.21
N ARG A 25 7.63 -13.22 -2.09
CA ARG A 25 7.70 -11.75 -2.24
C ARG A 25 6.77 -11.08 -1.23
N PRO A 26 7.18 -9.97 -0.58
CA PRO A 26 6.28 -9.15 0.21
C PRO A 26 5.12 -8.69 -0.66
N SER A 27 3.91 -8.67 -0.10
CA SER A 27 2.73 -8.15 -0.76
C SER A 27 2.42 -6.74 -0.30
N LEU A 28 1.96 -5.90 -1.24
CA LEU A 28 1.55 -4.52 -1.02
C LEU A 28 0.03 -4.41 -1.02
N ALA A 29 -0.51 -3.72 -0.02
CA ALA A 29 -1.88 -3.24 0.02
C ALA A 29 -1.90 -1.76 0.41
N LEU A 30 -2.96 -1.03 0.06
CA LEU A 30 -3.16 0.34 0.49
C LEU A 30 -4.02 0.36 1.76
N VAL A 31 -3.69 1.23 2.71
CA VAL A 31 -4.44 1.41 3.94
C VAL A 31 -4.81 2.86 4.08
N VAL A 32 -6.02 3.11 4.56
CA VAL A 32 -6.39 4.44 5.02
C VAL A 32 -6.60 4.42 6.52
N SER A 33 -5.93 5.33 7.21
CA SER A 33 -6.07 5.53 8.64
C SER A 33 -5.88 7.00 9.00
N PRO A 34 -6.57 7.53 10.01
CA PRO A 34 -6.09 8.73 10.69
C PRO A 34 -4.66 8.47 11.18
N TRP A 35 -3.74 9.43 11.00
CA TRP A 35 -2.30 9.24 11.31
C TRP A 35 -2.08 8.59 12.65
N ASN A 36 -2.80 9.04 13.68
CA ASN A 36 -2.62 8.68 15.08
C ASN A 36 -3.35 7.39 15.51
N VAL A 37 -3.96 6.63 14.59
CA VAL A 37 -4.94 5.60 14.94
C VAL A 37 -4.66 4.25 14.26
N LEU A 38 -3.40 3.99 13.85
CA LEU A 38 -3.03 2.70 13.23
C LEU A 38 -3.17 1.49 14.17
N ASN A 39 -3.28 1.71 15.48
CA ASN A 39 -3.55 0.68 16.48
C ASN A 39 -5.02 0.23 16.53
N GLU A 40 -5.92 0.88 15.80
CA GLU A 40 -7.33 0.48 15.71
C GLU A 40 -7.64 -0.26 14.40
N ARG A 41 -8.94 -0.36 14.07
CA ARG A 41 -9.39 -0.97 12.82
C ARG A 41 -9.15 0.00 11.68
N VAL A 42 -8.45 -0.47 10.66
CA VAL A 42 -8.16 0.30 9.44
C VAL A 42 -8.86 -0.31 8.23
N GLU A 43 -9.04 0.52 7.21
CA GLU A 43 -9.54 0.12 5.90
C GLU A 43 -8.36 -0.32 5.04
N ILE A 44 -8.44 -1.52 4.47
CA ILE A 44 -7.44 -2.06 3.54
C ILE A 44 -8.04 -2.14 2.14
N PHE A 45 -7.30 -1.66 1.15
CA PHE A 45 -7.63 -1.75 -0.26
C PHE A 45 -6.57 -2.58 -1.00
N GLN A 46 -7.02 -3.65 -1.65
CA GLN A 46 -6.17 -4.59 -2.40
C GLN A 46 -7.04 -5.45 -3.31
N ILE A 47 -6.38 -6.12 -4.26
CA ILE A 47 -6.95 -7.24 -5.00
C ILE A 47 -6.31 -8.55 -4.57
N VAL A 48 -7.06 -9.65 -4.66
CA VAL A 48 -6.58 -10.97 -4.25
C VAL A 48 -6.84 -12.02 -5.32
N GLN A 49 -6.01 -13.06 -5.34
CA GLN A 49 -6.17 -14.20 -6.24
C GLN A 49 -6.07 -15.52 -5.46
N ASN A 50 -7.22 -16.12 -5.13
CA ASN A 50 -7.29 -17.40 -4.42
C ASN A 50 -7.69 -18.52 -5.38
N ALA A 51 -6.73 -19.03 -6.15
CA ALA A 51 -6.90 -20.14 -7.10
C ALA A 51 -7.97 -19.91 -8.21
N GLY A 52 -8.12 -18.66 -8.67
CA GLY A 52 -9.13 -18.28 -9.67
C GLY A 52 -8.84 -16.90 -10.30
N PRO A 53 -9.87 -16.21 -10.82
CA PRO A 53 -9.72 -14.83 -11.30
C PRO A 53 -9.34 -13.88 -10.14
N TRP A 54 -8.84 -12.70 -10.51
CA TRP A 54 -8.66 -11.62 -9.56
C TRP A 54 -10.02 -11.15 -9.04
N ARG A 55 -10.05 -10.71 -7.79
CA ARG A 55 -11.26 -10.18 -7.14
C ARG A 55 -10.88 -9.11 -6.13
N ASP A 56 -11.88 -8.33 -5.75
CA ASP A 56 -11.74 -7.36 -4.67
C ASP A 56 -11.36 -8.07 -3.37
N GLY A 57 -10.32 -7.55 -2.73
CA GLY A 57 -9.87 -7.96 -1.40
C GLY A 57 -9.98 -6.85 -0.38
N HIS A 58 -10.82 -5.84 -0.66
CA HIS A 58 -11.06 -4.70 0.23
C HIS A 58 -11.60 -5.19 1.58
N VAL A 59 -11.07 -4.65 2.67
CA VAL A 59 -11.50 -4.96 4.04
C VAL A 59 -11.78 -3.65 4.75
N GLU A 60 -13.04 -3.40 5.08
CA GLU A 60 -13.45 -2.12 5.68
C GLU A 60 -12.88 -1.93 7.09
N ARG A 61 -12.73 -2.99 7.89
CA ARG A 61 -12.30 -2.84 9.29
C ARG A 61 -11.51 -4.05 9.79
N THR A 62 -10.19 -3.91 9.88
CA THR A 62 -9.31 -4.95 10.44
C THR A 62 -8.17 -4.38 11.27
N TYR A 63 -7.65 -5.18 12.21
CA TYR A 63 -6.47 -4.83 12.99
C TYR A 63 -5.22 -5.35 12.27
N LEU A 64 -4.30 -4.44 11.93
CA LEU A 64 -3.03 -4.81 11.29
C LEU A 64 -2.24 -5.82 12.12
N LEU A 65 -2.19 -5.61 13.44
CA LEU A 65 -1.45 -6.45 14.38
C LEU A 65 -2.08 -7.83 14.62
N GLY A 66 -3.31 -8.05 14.15
CA GLY A 66 -3.93 -9.38 14.16
C GLY A 66 -3.36 -10.31 13.09
N SER A 67 -2.61 -9.78 12.12
CA SER A 67 -2.00 -10.54 11.04
C SER A 67 -0.60 -11.01 11.41
N SER A 68 -0.36 -12.33 11.39
CA SER A 68 0.96 -12.93 11.60
C SER A 68 1.95 -12.65 10.47
N THR A 69 1.45 -12.15 9.33
CA THR A 69 2.26 -11.81 8.17
C THR A 69 2.54 -10.32 8.05
N PHE A 70 1.88 -9.47 8.83
CA PHE A 70 2.09 -8.03 8.78
C PHE A 70 3.52 -7.67 9.22
N LEU A 71 4.21 -6.85 8.43
CA LEU A 71 5.59 -6.44 8.70
C LEU A 71 5.69 -4.98 9.16
N CYS A 72 5.20 -4.06 8.34
CA CYS A 72 5.21 -2.62 8.62
C CYS A 72 4.25 -1.87 7.68
N CYS A 73 3.96 -0.63 8.04
CA CYS A 73 3.35 0.37 7.17
C CYS A 73 4.43 1.28 6.57
N ILE A 74 4.25 1.68 5.32
CA ILE A 74 5.02 2.75 4.67
C ILE A 74 4.12 3.98 4.61
N PRO A 75 4.51 5.13 5.18
CA PRO A 75 3.75 6.34 5.00
C PRO A 75 3.81 6.73 3.53
N LEU A 76 2.64 6.79 2.89
CA LEU A 76 2.50 7.31 1.55
C LEU A 76 2.15 8.79 1.66
N SER A 77 0.92 9.21 1.38
CA SER A 77 0.54 10.63 1.33
C SER A 77 -0.52 10.98 2.37
N PRO A 78 -0.52 12.20 2.93
CA PRO A 78 -1.69 12.69 3.67
C PRO A 78 -2.89 12.90 2.74
N ILE A 79 -4.08 12.63 3.25
CA ILE A 79 -5.37 12.88 2.61
C ILE A 79 -6.10 13.93 3.46
N ALA A 80 -6.55 14.99 2.79
CA ALA A 80 -7.41 15.98 3.40
C ALA A 80 -8.75 15.34 3.81
N ARG A 81 -9.22 15.63 5.03
CA ARG A 81 -10.38 14.95 5.63
C ARG A 81 -11.65 15.02 4.76
N ASP A 82 -11.87 16.15 4.11
CA ASP A 82 -13.00 16.42 3.21
C ASP A 82 -12.92 15.67 1.88
N ARG A 83 -11.77 15.07 1.56
CA ARG A 83 -11.53 14.31 0.34
C ARG A 83 -11.51 12.79 0.56
N LEU A 84 -11.69 12.35 1.79
CA LEU A 84 -11.61 10.94 2.16
C LEU A 84 -12.63 10.06 1.40
N ASP A 85 -13.86 10.53 1.23
CA ASP A 85 -14.89 9.74 0.55
C ASP A 85 -14.64 9.67 -0.96
N GLU A 86 -14.17 10.77 -1.56
CA GLU A 86 -13.76 10.78 -2.97
C GLU A 86 -12.55 9.85 -3.19
N PHE A 87 -11.54 9.94 -2.31
CA PHE A 87 -10.41 9.04 -2.28
C PHE A 87 -10.83 7.56 -2.27
N ARG A 88 -11.74 7.18 -1.37
CA ARG A 88 -12.28 5.81 -1.28
C ARG A 88 -13.01 5.41 -2.55
N SER A 89 -13.84 6.31 -3.08
CA SER A 89 -14.58 6.07 -4.32
C SER A 89 -13.64 5.78 -5.50
N VAL A 90 -12.47 6.43 -5.58
CA VAL A 90 -11.47 6.14 -6.61
C VAL A 90 -10.93 4.73 -6.46
N LEU A 91 -10.52 4.33 -5.25
CA LEU A 91 -9.97 2.99 -5.02
C LEU A 91 -10.99 1.88 -5.27
N LEU A 92 -12.25 2.09 -4.91
CA LEU A 92 -13.33 1.11 -5.12
C LEU A 92 -13.78 1.02 -6.58
N ALA A 93 -13.50 2.04 -7.39
CA ALA A 93 -13.82 2.03 -8.81
C ALA A 93 -12.70 1.43 -9.69
N GLU A 94 -11.51 1.18 -9.12
CA GLU A 94 -10.38 0.64 -9.86
C GLU A 94 -10.61 -0.85 -10.22
N PRO A 95 -10.60 -1.24 -11.52
CA PRO A 95 -10.89 -2.61 -11.94
C PRO A 95 -9.96 -3.65 -11.31
N VAL A 96 -10.41 -4.87 -11.03
CA VAL A 96 -9.52 -5.88 -10.42
C VAL A 96 -8.56 -6.50 -11.44
N GLU A 97 -8.94 -6.46 -12.71
CA GLU A 97 -8.22 -6.99 -13.86
C GLU A 97 -7.12 -6.03 -14.32
N GLN A 98 -6.15 -6.59 -15.05
CA GLN A 98 -5.05 -5.83 -15.64
C GLN A 98 -5.56 -4.75 -16.60
N GLY A 99 -6.51 -5.09 -17.48
CA GLY A 99 -6.91 -4.23 -18.60
C GLY A 99 -5.69 -3.77 -19.41
N ASP A 100 -5.64 -2.47 -19.71
CA ASP A 100 -4.55 -1.83 -20.47
C ASP A 100 -3.33 -1.45 -19.62
N THR A 101 -3.29 -1.88 -18.35
CA THR A 101 -2.20 -1.52 -17.45
C THR A 101 -0.90 -2.17 -17.91
N ALA A 102 0.08 -1.34 -18.26
CA ALA A 102 1.41 -1.80 -18.63
C ALA A 102 2.08 -2.51 -17.45
N LEU A 103 2.60 -3.71 -17.72
CA LEU A 103 3.33 -4.49 -16.73
C LEU A 103 4.75 -3.93 -16.56
N THR A 104 5.23 -3.92 -15.32
CA THR A 104 6.62 -3.55 -15.04
C THR A 104 7.58 -4.69 -15.42
N THR A 105 8.83 -4.36 -15.75
CA THR A 105 9.85 -5.40 -16.06
C THR A 105 10.18 -6.27 -14.84
N LEU A 106 9.98 -5.74 -13.63
CA LEU A 106 10.16 -6.46 -12.36
C LEU A 106 9.01 -7.42 -12.04
N HIS A 107 7.81 -7.16 -12.59
CA HIS A 107 6.58 -7.95 -12.42
C HIS A 107 5.93 -8.27 -13.77
N PRO A 108 6.40 -9.32 -14.47
CA PRO A 108 5.91 -9.68 -15.80
C PRO A 108 4.51 -10.33 -15.80
N ARG A 109 3.79 -10.29 -14.67
CA ARG A 109 2.43 -10.80 -14.51
C ARG A 109 1.65 -9.85 -13.63
N TRP A 110 0.36 -9.67 -13.93
CA TRP A 110 -0.54 -8.88 -13.10
C TRP A 110 -0.49 -9.34 -11.63
N SER A 111 -0.44 -8.37 -10.72
CA SER A 111 -0.30 -8.64 -9.29
C SER A 111 -0.91 -7.53 -8.46
N CYS A 112 -1.14 -7.80 -7.16
CA CYS A 112 -1.68 -6.81 -6.23
C CYS A 112 -0.80 -5.56 -6.12
N GLU A 113 0.52 -5.71 -6.20
CA GLU A 113 1.46 -4.59 -6.18
C GLU A 113 1.28 -3.68 -7.40
N GLN A 114 1.03 -4.27 -8.58
CA GLN A 114 0.77 -3.50 -9.80
C GLN A 114 -0.58 -2.79 -9.78
N TRP A 115 -1.60 -3.43 -9.20
CA TRP A 115 -2.89 -2.78 -8.93
C TRP A 115 -2.74 -1.60 -7.95
N CYS A 116 -1.97 -1.76 -6.87
CA CYS A 116 -1.70 -0.67 -5.93
C CYS A 116 -0.97 0.50 -6.61
N MET A 117 0.05 0.23 -7.44
CA MET A 117 0.76 1.27 -8.18
C MET A 117 -0.14 1.99 -9.19
N ARG A 118 -1.04 1.28 -9.88
CA ARG A 118 -2.04 1.90 -10.77
C ARG A 118 -3.02 2.76 -9.98
N SER A 119 -3.49 2.26 -8.84
CA SER A 119 -4.40 2.99 -7.97
C SER A 119 -3.76 4.29 -7.45
N LEU A 120 -2.49 4.24 -7.03
CA LEU A 120 -1.73 5.42 -6.62
C LEU A 120 -1.56 6.43 -7.77
N GLU A 121 -1.26 5.97 -8.98
CA GLU A 121 -1.18 6.81 -10.17
C GLU A 121 -2.49 7.54 -10.45
N GLN A 122 -3.62 6.82 -10.34
CA GLN A 122 -4.94 7.38 -10.53
C GLN A 122 -5.27 8.44 -9.47
N LEU A 123 -4.95 8.15 -8.20
CA LEU A 123 -5.12 9.09 -7.10
C LEU A 123 -4.31 10.38 -7.30
N VAL A 124 -3.06 10.27 -7.77
CA VAL A 124 -2.23 11.43 -8.12
C VAL A 124 -2.87 12.21 -9.27
N ARG A 125 -3.31 11.52 -10.33
CA ARG A 125 -3.92 12.16 -11.51
C ARG A 125 -5.19 12.92 -11.18
N GLN A 126 -5.99 12.41 -10.24
CA GLN A 126 -7.19 13.07 -9.74
C GLN A 126 -6.89 14.08 -8.60
N GLY A 127 -5.60 14.32 -8.31
CA GLY A 127 -5.13 15.25 -7.30
C GLY A 127 -5.48 14.84 -5.86
N GLN A 128 -5.91 13.61 -5.61
CA GLN A 128 -6.32 13.12 -4.28
C GLN A 128 -5.14 12.97 -3.31
N VAL A 129 -3.94 12.79 -3.86
CA VAL A 129 -2.69 12.66 -3.10
C VAL A 129 -1.60 13.51 -3.74
N THR A 130 -0.61 13.88 -2.94
CA THR A 130 0.56 14.60 -3.45
C THR A 130 1.40 13.71 -4.36
N ASP A 131 1.92 14.33 -5.42
CA ASP A 131 2.84 13.68 -6.34
C ASP A 131 4.26 13.60 -5.75
N GLN A 132 4.42 12.71 -4.78
CA GLN A 132 5.72 12.40 -4.17
C GLN A 132 6.32 11.10 -4.69
N PHE A 133 5.59 10.37 -5.55
CA PHE A 133 5.98 9.07 -6.10
C PHE A 133 6.25 9.13 -7.61
N SER A 134 5.58 10.03 -8.32
CA SER A 134 5.94 10.32 -9.71
C SER A 134 7.16 11.24 -9.67
N ILE A 135 8.31 10.62 -9.46
CA ILE A 135 9.51 11.09 -10.16
C ILE A 135 9.05 11.15 -11.62
N ARG A 136 9.20 12.29 -12.30
CA ARG A 136 8.89 12.45 -13.74
C ARG A 136 9.80 11.56 -14.57
N HIS A 137 9.64 10.25 -14.43
CA HIS A 137 10.52 9.20 -14.90
C HIS A 137 9.63 8.06 -15.42
N PRO A 138 9.82 7.60 -16.66
CA PRO A 138 8.99 6.55 -17.26
C PRO A 138 8.92 5.24 -16.47
N ARG A 139 9.92 5.00 -15.61
CA ARG A 139 10.05 3.78 -14.78
C ARG A 139 9.75 4.02 -13.29
N TRP A 140 9.03 5.08 -12.92
CA TRP A 140 8.78 5.42 -11.51
C TRP A 140 8.16 4.25 -10.72
N LYS A 141 7.27 3.46 -11.33
CA LYS A 141 6.66 2.26 -10.72
C LYS A 141 7.70 1.23 -10.29
N GLU A 142 8.73 1.03 -11.11
CA GLU A 142 9.82 0.11 -10.79
C GLU A 142 10.70 0.63 -9.66
N VAL A 143 11.00 1.93 -9.68
CA VAL A 143 11.75 2.59 -8.59
C VAL A 143 10.98 2.47 -7.28
N PHE A 144 9.70 2.86 -7.28
CA PHE A 144 8.81 2.75 -6.12
C PHE A 144 8.76 1.31 -5.59
N TYR A 145 8.58 0.33 -6.47
CA TYR A 145 8.57 -1.08 -6.06
C TYR A 145 9.91 -1.50 -5.43
N MET A 146 11.04 -1.11 -6.02
CA MET A 146 12.36 -1.38 -5.45
C MET A 146 12.54 -0.75 -4.07
N ASP A 147 12.02 0.46 -3.86
CA ASP A 147 12.11 1.15 -2.57
C ASP A 147 11.22 0.48 -1.52
N VAL A 148 10.01 0.06 -1.89
CA VAL A 148 9.15 -0.79 -1.04
C VAL A 148 9.90 -2.07 -0.63
N MET A 149 10.57 -2.73 -1.58
CA MET A 149 11.34 -3.96 -1.31
C MET A 149 12.54 -3.72 -0.39
N LYS A 150 13.29 -2.62 -0.59
CA LYS A 150 14.38 -2.21 0.32
C LYS A 150 13.83 -1.96 1.73
N THR A 151 12.73 -1.23 1.83
CA THR A 151 12.07 -0.93 3.11
C THR A 151 11.59 -2.20 3.81
N ALA A 152 10.99 -3.14 3.07
CA ALA A 152 10.61 -4.45 3.59
C ALA A 152 11.83 -5.20 4.15
N ASN A 153 12.94 -5.25 3.41
CA ASN A 153 14.14 -5.93 3.85
C ASN A 153 14.76 -5.30 5.11
N ARG A 154 14.75 -3.96 5.21
CA ARG A 154 15.20 -3.25 6.42
C ARG A 154 14.30 -3.55 7.62
N ALA A 155 12.98 -3.52 7.41
CA ALA A 155 12.02 -3.86 8.46
C ALA A 155 12.13 -5.33 8.91
N LEU A 156 12.53 -6.24 8.03
CA LEU A 156 12.80 -7.64 8.37
C LEU A 156 14.09 -7.82 9.18
N THR A 157 15.16 -7.15 8.77
CA THR A 157 16.50 -7.38 9.31
C THR A 157 16.85 -6.50 10.51
N ASN A 158 16.15 -5.37 10.68
CA ASN A 158 16.35 -4.43 11.78
C ASN A 158 15.02 -4.17 12.53
N PRO A 159 14.81 -4.79 13.71
CA PRO A 159 13.61 -4.56 14.53
C PRO A 159 13.42 -3.11 15.00
N ARG A 160 14.50 -2.32 15.04
CA ARG A 160 14.48 -0.90 15.43
C ARG A 160 14.26 0.05 14.25
N GLU A 161 14.03 -0.49 13.06
CA GLU A 161 13.79 0.31 11.86
C GLU A 161 12.46 1.07 11.92
N GLY A 162 12.49 2.34 11.50
CA GLY A 162 11.33 3.22 11.48
C GLY A 162 10.91 3.76 12.86
N SER A 163 9.64 4.11 12.97
CA SER A 163 8.98 4.59 14.19
C SER A 163 7.73 3.76 14.49
N TYR A 164 7.14 3.98 15.67
CA TYR A 164 5.92 3.30 16.07
C TYR A 164 4.78 4.32 16.20
N ASN A 165 3.66 3.98 15.58
CA ASN A 165 2.39 4.68 15.76
C ASN A 165 1.46 3.78 16.56
N GLY A 166 1.32 4.08 17.85
CA GLY A 166 0.83 3.10 18.82
C GLY A 166 1.75 1.88 18.82
N GLN A 167 1.22 0.73 18.41
CA GLN A 167 1.97 -0.53 18.31
C GLN A 167 2.32 -0.89 16.85
N VAL A 168 1.87 -0.11 15.88
CA VAL A 168 2.13 -0.38 14.45
C VAL A 168 3.43 0.28 14.04
N ARG A 169 4.32 -0.53 13.45
CA ARG A 169 5.59 -0.06 12.93
C ARG A 169 5.40 0.66 11.59
N VAL A 170 5.93 1.87 11.50
CA VAL A 170 5.92 2.73 10.32
C VAL A 170 7.36 2.94 9.85
N VAL A 171 7.67 2.52 8.63
CA VAL A 171 9.02 2.64 8.04
C VAL A 171 8.94 3.49 6.78
N PRO A 172 9.63 4.65 6.71
CA PRO A 172 9.62 5.48 5.51
C PRO A 172 10.29 4.78 4.33
N LEU A 173 9.91 5.18 3.10
CA LEU A 173 10.65 4.81 1.90
C LEU A 173 12.07 5.39 1.95
N VAL A 174 13.01 4.69 1.31
CA VAL A 174 14.35 5.20 1.05
C VAL A 174 14.41 5.54 -0.42
N HIS A 175 14.62 6.81 -0.73
CA HIS A 175 14.91 7.28 -2.09
C HIS A 175 16.35 6.98 -2.47
#